data_AF-A0A813GNK1-F1
#
_entry.id   AF-A0A813GNK1-F1
#
_cell.length_a   1.000
_cell.length_b   1.000
_cell.length_c   1.000
_cell.angle_alpha   90.00
_cell.angle_beta   90.00
_cell.angle_gamma   90.00
#
_symmetry.space_group_name_H-M   'P 1'
#
loop_
_entity.id
_entity.type
_entity.pdbx_description
1 polymer ?
#
loop_
_entity_poly.entity_id
_entity_poly.type
_entity_poly.pdbx_seq_one_letter_code
_entity_poly.pdbx_strand_id
1 'polypeptide(L)'
;FFRNPGPESPEVKYIKAQRDRLGGYLPLRTPAKVSDIIELPKADTYKMFDAGSPKAMSTTMAFAGLLRKLMKSGDFGKRCVPMVTDEARTFGLNSFFHEFKIHAPFG
;
A
#
# COMPACT_ATOMS: atom_id res chain seq x y z
N PHE A 1 39.17 -6.23 -14.42
CA PHE A 1 39.53 -7.57 -13.95
C PHE A 1 38.63 -7.95 -12.78
N PHE A 2 37.89 -9.05 -12.89
CA PHE A 2 37.23 -9.68 -11.76
C PHE A 2 38.27 -10.50 -10.98
N ARG A 3 38.28 -10.39 -9.64
CA ARG A 3 39.15 -11.17 -8.76
C ARG A 3 38.28 -11.98 -7.79
N ASN A 4 38.47 -13.29 -7.78
CA ASN A 4 37.84 -14.20 -6.84
C ASN A 4 38.95 -15.03 -6.17
N PRO A 5 39.29 -14.78 -4.90
CA PRO A 5 40.35 -15.49 -4.19
C PRO A 5 39.97 -16.94 -3.81
N GLY A 6 38.78 -17.40 -4.17
CA GLY A 6 38.28 -18.74 -3.90
C GLY A 6 37.41 -18.80 -2.62
N PRO A 7 36.52 -19.80 -2.51
CA PRO A 7 35.54 -19.89 -1.44
C PRO A 7 36.17 -20.04 -0.04
N GLU A 8 37.39 -20.56 0.03
CA GLU A 8 38.10 -20.85 1.28
C GLU A 8 39.02 -19.71 1.76
N SER A 9 39.11 -18.61 1.00
CA SER A 9 39.98 -17.49 1.36
C SER A 9 39.51 -16.81 2.66
N PRO A 10 40.45 -16.28 3.49
CA PRO A 10 40.08 -15.55 4.70
C PRO A 10 39.10 -14.40 4.44
N GLU A 11 39.26 -13.69 3.31
CA GLU A 11 38.40 -12.58 2.89
C GLU A 11 36.98 -13.06 2.60
N VAL A 12 36.83 -14.16 1.84
CA VAL A 12 35.50 -14.70 1.49
C VAL A 12 34.80 -15.25 2.73
N LYS A 13 35.52 -15.95 3.61
CA LYS A 13 34.98 -16.43 4.90
C LYS A 13 34.52 -15.27 5.78
N TYR A 14 35.33 -14.21 5.90
CA TYR A 14 34.96 -13.02 6.67
C TYR A 14 33.70 -12.37 6.11
N ILE A 15 33.65 -12.13 4.80
CA ILE A 15 32.50 -11.46 4.15
C ILE A 15 31.21 -12.29 4.34
N LYS A 16 31.27 -13.61 4.15
CA LYS A 16 30.12 -14.51 4.39
C LYS A 16 29.65 -14.44 5.84
N ALA A 17 30.57 -14.58 6.81
CA ALA A 17 30.23 -14.52 8.23
C ALA A 17 29.59 -13.18 8.64
N GLN A 18 30.04 -12.05 8.07
CA GLN A 18 29.40 -10.76 8.33
C GLN A 18 27.99 -10.67 7.72
N ARG A 19 27.77 -11.25 6.53
CA ARG A 19 26.44 -11.29 5.92
C ARG A 19 25.49 -12.14 6.74
N ASP A 20 25.93 -13.30 7.20
CA ASP A 20 25.12 -14.18 8.04
C ASP A 20 24.73 -13.49 9.36
N ARG A 21 25.66 -12.75 9.99
CA ARG A 21 25.38 -11.92 11.18
C ARG A 21 24.38 -10.80 10.93
N LEU A 22 24.32 -10.27 9.70
CA LEU A 22 23.45 -9.17 9.30
C LEU A 22 22.12 -9.65 8.68
N GLY A 23 21.78 -10.94 8.79
CA GLY A 23 20.52 -11.48 8.29
C GLY A 23 20.55 -11.88 6.80
N GLY A 24 21.74 -12.06 6.23
CA GLY A 24 21.95 -12.59 4.89
C GLY A 24 22.36 -11.55 3.86
N TYR A 25 22.05 -11.83 2.60
CA TYR A 25 22.47 -11.01 1.46
C TYR A 25 21.41 -9.99 1.07
N LEU A 26 21.87 -8.80 0.70
CA LEU A 26 21.05 -7.71 0.16
C LEU A 26 21.74 -7.13 -1.09
N PRO A 27 20.97 -6.71 -2.10
CA PRO A 27 19.51 -6.67 -2.15
C PRO A 27 18.87 -8.04 -2.44
N LEU A 28 17.74 -8.32 -1.79
CA LEU A 28 16.89 -9.49 -2.05
C LEU A 28 15.47 -9.01 -2.32
N ARG A 29 14.82 -9.57 -3.35
CA ARG A 29 13.42 -9.29 -3.66
C ARG A 29 12.61 -10.58 -3.59
N THR A 30 11.67 -10.63 -2.65
CA THR A 30 10.69 -11.70 -2.56
C THR A 30 9.40 -11.26 -3.27
N PRO A 31 9.06 -11.83 -4.45
CA PRO A 31 7.79 -11.52 -5.09
C PRO A 31 6.65 -12.11 -4.26
N ALA A 32 5.69 -11.29 -3.89
CA ALA A 32 4.53 -11.72 -3.12
C ALA A 32 3.31 -11.88 -4.04
N LYS A 33 2.50 -12.93 -3.82
CA LYS A 33 1.19 -13.08 -4.50
C LYS A 33 0.13 -12.37 -3.68
N VAL A 34 -0.61 -11.45 -4.29
CA VAL A 34 -1.59 -10.59 -3.60
C VAL A 34 -2.70 -11.41 -2.91
N SER A 35 -3.11 -12.53 -3.51
CA SER A 35 -4.11 -13.46 -2.98
C SER A 35 -3.75 -14.06 -1.63
N ASP A 36 -2.45 -14.18 -1.34
CA ASP A 36 -1.95 -14.86 -0.14
C ASP A 36 -1.86 -13.88 1.05
N ILE A 37 -2.15 -12.59 0.81
CA ILE A 37 -1.83 -11.48 1.72
C ILE A 37 -3.09 -10.71 2.12
N ILE A 38 -4.11 -10.64 1.25
CA ILE A 38 -5.25 -9.75 1.43
C ILE A 38 -6.54 -10.40 0.94
N GLU A 39 -7.57 -10.41 1.80
CA GLU A 39 -8.95 -10.67 1.39
C GLU A 39 -9.54 -9.45 0.70
N LEU A 40 -10.13 -9.65 -0.47
CA LEU A 40 -10.74 -8.56 -1.24
C LEU A 40 -12.12 -8.19 -0.68
N PRO A 41 -12.54 -6.90 -0.78
CA PRO A 41 -13.88 -6.48 -0.43
C PRO A 41 -14.96 -7.26 -1.20
N LYS A 42 -16.08 -7.55 -0.54
CA LYS A 42 -17.23 -8.23 -1.16
C LYS A 42 -17.81 -7.37 -2.30
N ALA A 43 -18.47 -8.02 -3.26
CA ALA A 43 -19.15 -7.37 -4.38
C ALA A 43 -20.12 -6.24 -3.93
N ASP A 44 -20.74 -6.39 -2.75
CA ASP A 44 -21.62 -5.38 -2.14
C ASP A 44 -20.97 -4.01 -1.97
N THR A 45 -19.65 -3.95 -1.79
CA THR A 45 -18.90 -2.69 -1.70
C THR A 45 -19.02 -1.87 -3.00
N TYR A 46 -19.16 -2.53 -4.14
CA TYR A 46 -19.16 -1.94 -5.47
C TYR A 46 -20.56 -1.68 -6.05
N LYS A 47 -21.62 -2.27 -5.47
CA LYS A 47 -23.01 -2.19 -5.98
C LYS A 47 -23.57 -0.78 -6.25
N MET A 48 -22.96 0.27 -5.70
CA MET A 48 -23.39 1.65 -5.97
C MET A 48 -23.28 2.06 -7.45
N PHE A 49 -22.43 1.39 -8.23
CA PHE A 49 -22.28 1.69 -9.65
C PHE A 49 -23.36 1.03 -10.51
N ASP A 50 -23.94 -0.07 -10.04
CA ASP A 50 -24.91 -0.86 -10.80
C ASP A 50 -26.26 -0.15 -10.97
N ALA A 51 -26.67 0.63 -9.97
CA ALA A 51 -27.96 1.33 -9.94
C ALA A 51 -27.93 2.72 -10.63
N GLY A 52 -26.74 3.20 -11.01
CA GLY A 52 -26.57 4.59 -11.46
C GLY A 52 -26.78 5.62 -10.35
N SER A 53 -26.58 6.90 -10.68
CA SER A 53 -26.78 8.01 -9.73
C SER A 53 -28.11 8.72 -9.99
N PRO A 54 -28.95 8.96 -8.96
CA PRO A 54 -30.19 9.71 -9.10
C PRO A 54 -29.96 11.22 -9.30
N LYS A 55 -28.72 11.69 -9.13
CA LYS A 55 -28.31 13.09 -9.33
C LYS A 55 -27.10 13.15 -10.23
N ALA A 56 -26.93 14.28 -10.92
CA ALA A 56 -25.70 14.57 -11.64
C ALA A 56 -24.50 14.46 -10.68
N MET A 57 -23.52 13.65 -11.06
CA MET A 57 -22.35 13.34 -10.25
C MET A 57 -21.13 13.19 -11.17
N SER A 58 -19.99 13.73 -10.76
CA SER A 58 -18.73 13.49 -11.47
C SER A 58 -18.13 12.13 -11.10
N THR A 59 -17.26 11.61 -11.97
CA THR A 59 -16.51 10.38 -11.68
C THR A 59 -15.64 10.53 -10.43
N THR A 60 -15.11 11.72 -10.15
CA THR A 60 -14.37 12.03 -8.91
C THR A 60 -15.23 11.85 -7.66
N MET A 61 -16.48 12.34 -7.69
CA MET A 61 -17.40 12.18 -6.56
C MET A 61 -17.78 10.71 -6.36
N ALA A 62 -17.98 9.96 -7.46
CA ALA A 62 -18.26 8.53 -7.40
C ALA A 62 -17.07 7.73 -6.87
N PHE A 63 -15.84 8.07 -7.31
CA PHE A 63 -14.59 7.51 -6.81
C PHE A 63 -14.40 7.77 -5.32
N ALA A 64 -14.63 9.00 -4.84
CA ALA A 64 -14.59 9.31 -3.42
C ALA A 64 -15.60 8.47 -2.63
N GLY A 65 -16.82 8.28 -3.14
CA GLY A 65 -17.80 7.39 -2.53
C GLY A 65 -17.32 5.93 -2.42
N LEU A 66 -16.72 5.40 -3.48
CA LEU A 66 -16.15 4.05 -3.49
C LEU A 66 -14.96 3.92 -2.54
N LEU A 67 -14.01 4.85 -2.60
CA LEU A 67 -12.81 4.87 -1.77
C LEU A 67 -13.19 4.84 -0.28
N ARG A 68 -14.21 5.62 0.11
CA ARG A 68 -14.75 5.61 1.47
C ARG A 68 -15.25 4.22 1.87
N LYS A 69 -15.98 3.53 1.00
CA LYS A 69 -16.47 2.16 1.29
C LYS A 69 -15.33 1.15 1.37
N LEU A 70 -14.32 1.26 0.51
CA LEU A 70 -13.14 0.40 0.53
C LEU A 70 -12.35 0.57 1.83
N MET A 71 -12.14 1.82 2.27
CA MET A 71 -11.46 2.13 3.53
C MET A 71 -12.19 1.62 4.77
N LYS A 72 -13.52 1.41 4.68
CA LYS A 72 -14.33 0.78 5.74
C LYS A 72 -14.36 -0.75 5.69
N SER A 73 -13.75 -1.36 4.68
CA SER A 73 -13.86 -2.81 4.44
C SER A 73 -12.81 -3.60 5.22
N GLY A 74 -13.03 -3.73 6.53
CA GLY A 74 -12.25 -4.61 7.42
C GLY A 74 -10.74 -4.47 7.28
N ASP A 75 -10.06 -5.60 7.09
CA ASP A 75 -8.59 -5.66 6.94
C ASP A 75 -8.08 -5.08 5.62
N PHE A 76 -8.90 -5.08 4.57
CA PHE A 76 -8.56 -4.40 3.32
C PHE A 76 -8.46 -2.89 3.53
N GLY A 77 -9.43 -2.31 4.25
CA GLY A 77 -9.51 -0.88 4.51
C GLY A 77 -8.29 -0.33 5.24
N LYS A 78 -7.71 -1.10 6.17
CA LYS A 78 -6.47 -0.75 6.90
C LYS A 78 -5.25 -0.59 5.98
N ARG A 79 -5.30 -1.15 4.77
CA ARG A 79 -4.21 -1.11 3.78
C ARG A 79 -4.43 -0.02 2.71
N CYS A 80 -5.59 0.63 2.71
CA CYS A 80 -5.85 1.76 1.82
C CYS A 80 -5.15 3.01 2.35
N VAL A 81 -4.18 3.53 1.57
CA VAL A 81 -3.45 4.76 1.91
C VAL A 81 -3.82 5.84 0.88
N PRO A 82 -4.86 6.66 1.13
CA PRO A 82 -5.17 7.79 0.26
C PRO A 82 -4.08 8.85 0.40
N MET A 83 -3.59 9.34 -0.75
CA MET A 83 -2.61 10.42 -0.81
C MET A 83 -3.21 11.60 -1.58
N VAL A 84 -2.98 12.81 -1.08
CA VAL A 84 -3.48 14.05 -1.69
C VAL A 84 -2.44 15.15 -1.57
N THR A 85 -2.33 15.97 -2.61
CA THR A 85 -1.41 17.12 -2.67
C THR A 85 -2.19 18.40 -2.41
N ASP A 86 -2.34 18.80 -1.14
CA ASP A 86 -3.01 20.02 -0.61
C ASP A 86 -4.51 20.22 -1.01
N GLU A 87 -4.88 19.97 -2.25
CA GLU A 87 -6.18 20.20 -2.87
C GLU A 87 -7.27 19.15 -2.52
N ALA A 88 -7.32 18.67 -1.29
CA ALA A 88 -8.34 17.69 -0.88
C ALA A 88 -9.79 18.22 -0.96
N ARG A 89 -9.95 19.55 -0.85
CA ARG A 89 -11.25 20.22 -1.00
C ARG A 89 -11.80 20.09 -2.41
N THR A 90 -10.94 20.28 -3.41
CA THR A 90 -11.31 20.25 -4.82
C THR A 90 -11.86 18.88 -5.23
N PHE A 91 -11.29 17.81 -4.66
CA PHE A 91 -11.69 16.44 -4.96
C PHE A 91 -12.81 15.89 -4.06
N GLY A 92 -13.37 16.70 -3.17
CA GLY A 92 -14.42 16.26 -2.23
C GLY A 92 -13.92 15.31 -1.14
N LEU A 93 -12.61 15.24 -0.93
CA LEU A 93 -11.96 14.35 0.05
C LEU A 93 -11.91 14.95 1.46
N ASN A 94 -12.30 16.21 1.65
CA ASN A 94 -12.36 16.82 3.00
C ASN A 94 -13.21 16.03 4.00
N SER A 95 -14.26 15.34 3.51
CA SER A 95 -15.11 14.49 4.35
C SER A 95 -14.35 13.32 5.00
N PHE A 96 -13.22 12.91 4.39
CA PHE A 96 -12.38 11.83 4.89
C PHE A 96 -11.57 12.26 6.10
N PHE A 97 -11.24 13.55 6.24
CA PHE A 97 -10.44 14.04 7.35
C PHE A 97 -11.14 13.87 8.69
N HIS A 98 -12.47 14.04 8.72
CA HIS A 98 -13.24 13.81 9.94
C HIS A 98 -13.31 12.32 10.31
N GLU A 99 -13.37 11.45 9.31
CA GLU A 99 -13.61 10.01 9.52
C GLU A 99 -12.33 9.19 9.70
N PHE A 100 -11.30 9.48 8.91
CA PHE A 100 -10.05 8.72 8.86
C PHE A 100 -8.83 9.49 9.38
N LYS A 101 -8.99 10.79 9.67
CA LYS A 101 -7.92 11.70 10.12
C LYS A 101 -6.80 11.88 9.08
N ILE A 102 -5.89 12.80 9.37
CA ILE A 102 -4.66 13.02 8.60
C ILE A 102 -3.49 12.49 9.41
N HIS A 103 -2.54 11.82 8.76
CA HIS A 103 -1.31 11.41 9.41
C HIS A 103 -0.43 12.64 9.67
N ALA A 104 -0.31 13.04 10.93
CA ALA A 104 0.53 14.14 11.39
C ALA A 104 1.31 13.68 12.65
N PRO A 105 2.48 13.05 12.50
CA PRO A 105 3.20 12.43 13.63
C PRO A 105 3.75 13.46 14.63
N PHE A 106 3.82 14.73 14.25
CA PHE A 106 4.42 15.81 15.06
C PHE A 106 3.42 16.88 15.53
N GLY A 107 2.13 16.72 15.22
CA GLY A 107 1.11 17.76 15.41
C GLY A 107 0.88 18.56 14.14
#